data_AF-A0A9N9J2I4-F1
#
_entry.id   AF-A0A9N9J2I4-F1
#
_cell.length_a   1.000
_cell.length_b   1.000
_cell.length_c   1.000
_cell.angle_alpha   90.00
_cell.angle_beta   90.00
_cell.angle_gamma   90.00
#
_symmetry.space_group_name_H-M   'P 1'
#
loop_
_entity.id
_entity.type
_entity.pdbx_description
1 polymer ?
#
loop_
_entity_poly.entity_id
_entity_poly.type
_entity_poly.pdbx_seq_one_letter_code
_entity_poly.pdbx_strand_id
1 'polypeptide(L)'
;MPKYASLFNLRPADVIPVRDYKNSTSETLWAPEEWDESFIYPPLPKDWNSYLKWRKAPQFNQLDALCRVITNTLSLPLTILSALERFYSRSQLRSFDDLVVHFIGAGKYEVSALMSFEEIMHILPNIKTLQLILIGIELPSKIIGVSLQCCPRCTKANRKRIYSLHPVSYDEYSVSDDFITPQIVVGFNTDLYEESWKSSVEFLIEKELPCIFTSYSKDEANQNVKMLKDLSANIIVGAKENKWGSTMPLVEPQETDKFYYNNYYRTLLKGKA
;
A
#
# COMPACT_ATOMS: atom_id res chain seq x y z
N MET A 1 14.01 -22.75 -4.70
CA MET A 1 14.22 -22.51 -6.15
C MET A 1 12.96 -21.85 -6.69
N PRO A 2 12.96 -20.57 -7.09
CA PRO A 2 11.72 -19.92 -7.45
C PRO A 2 11.29 -20.33 -8.86
N LYS A 3 10.13 -20.99 -8.95
CA LYS A 3 9.51 -21.55 -10.16
C LYS A 3 8.75 -20.51 -11.01
N TYR A 4 9.18 -19.25 -11.00
CA TYR A 4 8.44 -18.17 -11.69
C TYR A 4 9.38 -17.17 -12.37
N ALA A 5 10.18 -17.65 -13.32
CA ALA A 5 10.97 -16.80 -14.20
C ALA A 5 11.00 -17.36 -15.62
N SER A 6 9.94 -17.11 -16.41
CA SER A 6 10.01 -16.89 -17.87
C SER A 6 8.63 -17.01 -18.51
N LEU A 7 7.85 -15.94 -18.62
CA LEU A 7 6.71 -15.95 -19.55
C LEU A 7 6.26 -14.55 -20.00
N PHE A 8 7.17 -13.60 -20.23
CA PHE A 8 6.81 -12.37 -20.96
C PHE A 8 7.98 -11.85 -21.81
N ASN A 9 8.21 -12.48 -22.96
CA ASN A 9 8.96 -11.87 -24.06
C ASN A 9 7.98 -11.07 -24.93
N LEU A 10 7.75 -9.81 -24.60
CA LEU A 10 7.06 -8.86 -25.48
C LEU A 10 8.11 -8.14 -26.34
N ARG A 11 7.98 -8.24 -27.66
CA ARG A 11 8.84 -7.54 -28.62
C ARG A 11 8.47 -6.05 -28.66
N PRO A 12 9.44 -5.15 -28.93
CA PRO A 12 9.18 -3.72 -29.02
C PRO A 12 8.69 -3.34 -30.42
N ALA A 13 7.45 -2.84 -30.54
CA ALA A 13 7.04 -1.91 -31.58
C ALA A 13 5.60 -1.44 -31.32
N ASP A 14 5.48 -0.20 -30.86
CA ASP A 14 4.52 0.83 -31.30
C ASP A 14 4.33 1.81 -30.15
N VAL A 15 5.12 2.89 -30.19
CA VAL A 15 4.96 4.04 -29.29
C VAL A 15 3.60 4.65 -29.59
N ILE A 16 2.61 4.33 -28.76
CA ILE A 16 1.32 5.03 -28.77
C ILE A 16 1.62 6.50 -28.45
N PRO A 17 1.27 7.45 -29.32
CA PRO A 17 1.54 8.86 -29.05
C PRO A 17 0.79 9.29 -27.79
N VAL A 18 1.54 9.87 -26.84
CA VAL A 18 0.98 10.52 -25.66
C VAL A 18 0.08 11.65 -26.17
N ARG A 19 -1.23 11.52 -25.98
CA ARG A 19 -2.18 12.60 -26.31
C ARG A 19 -1.82 13.82 -25.46
N ASP A 20 -1.59 14.94 -26.13
CA ASP A 20 -1.37 16.23 -25.50
C ASP A 20 -2.72 16.72 -24.97
N TYR A 21 -3.00 16.48 -23.68
CA TYR A 21 -4.22 16.90 -22.99
C TYR A 21 -4.13 18.40 -22.66
N LYS A 22 -4.14 19.25 -23.69
CA LYS A 22 -4.39 20.69 -23.53
C LYS A 22 -5.75 20.98 -24.14
N ASN A 23 -6.73 21.32 -23.30
CA ASN A 23 -8.10 21.76 -23.60
C ASN A 23 -9.24 20.77 -23.30
N SER A 24 -9.27 20.17 -22.11
CA SER A 24 -10.52 19.68 -21.51
C SER A 24 -10.78 20.45 -20.22
N THR A 25 -11.80 21.30 -20.19
CA THR A 25 -12.24 22.03 -18.99
C THR A 25 -13.05 21.16 -18.02
N SER A 26 -13.02 19.84 -18.17
CA SER A 26 -13.41 18.88 -17.15
C SER A 26 -12.41 17.73 -17.15
N GLU A 27 -11.23 17.95 -16.59
CA GLU A 27 -10.33 16.84 -16.28
C GLU A 27 -11.04 15.97 -15.24
N THR A 28 -11.36 14.73 -15.62
CA THR A 28 -11.79 13.71 -14.67
C THR A 28 -10.59 13.41 -13.79
N LEU A 29 -10.46 14.16 -12.69
CA LEU A 29 -9.40 13.94 -11.74
C LEU A 29 -9.62 12.58 -11.07
N TRP A 30 -8.55 11.81 -10.97
CA TRP A 30 -8.60 10.47 -10.39
C TRP A 30 -8.91 10.51 -8.87
N ALA A 31 -8.80 11.69 -8.25
CA ALA A 31 -9.25 11.99 -6.89
C ALA A 31 -10.05 13.31 -6.89
N PRO A 32 -11.13 13.42 -6.11
CA PRO A 32 -11.90 14.66 -5.95
C PRO A 32 -11.05 15.78 -5.36
N GLU A 33 -11.25 16.98 -5.88
CA GLU A 33 -10.55 18.18 -5.41
C GLU A 33 -11.07 18.71 -4.09
N GLU A 34 -12.34 18.44 -3.77
CA GLU A 34 -13.02 19.05 -2.63
C GLU A 34 -12.43 18.57 -1.31
N TRP A 35 -11.78 19.52 -0.65
CA TRP A 35 -11.23 19.43 0.68
C TRP A 35 -12.19 20.11 1.64
N ASP A 36 -12.44 19.47 2.78
CA ASP A 36 -13.06 20.17 3.90
C ASP A 36 -12.02 21.14 4.47
N GLU A 37 -12.17 22.44 4.15
CA GLU A 37 -11.32 23.54 4.61
C GLU A 37 -11.25 23.65 6.15
N SER A 38 -12.06 22.91 6.90
CA SER A 38 -12.07 22.94 8.36
C SER A 38 -10.83 22.34 9.05
N PHE A 39 -9.86 21.77 8.31
CA PHE A 39 -8.70 21.06 8.88
C PHE A 39 -9.07 19.90 9.84
N ILE A 40 -10.33 19.47 9.86
CA ILE A 40 -10.78 18.32 10.62
C ILE A 40 -10.49 17.09 9.78
N TYR A 41 -9.41 16.34 10.08
CA TYR A 41 -9.27 14.96 9.59
C TYR A 41 -10.51 14.15 10.00
N PRO A 42 -11.44 13.82 9.07
CA PRO A 42 -12.55 12.94 9.39
C PRO A 42 -12.04 11.50 9.44
N PRO A 43 -12.64 10.60 10.26
CA PRO A 43 -12.29 9.20 10.20
C PRO A 43 -12.44 8.69 8.76
N LEU A 44 -11.59 7.73 8.37
CA LEU A 44 -11.78 7.01 7.12
C LEU A 44 -13.24 6.49 7.03
N PRO A 45 -13.86 6.58 5.84
CA PRO A 45 -15.20 6.04 5.64
C PRO A 45 -15.32 4.56 6.06
N LYS A 46 -16.54 4.14 6.37
CA LYS A 46 -16.78 2.79 6.92
C LYS A 46 -16.52 1.66 5.92
N ASP A 47 -16.70 1.91 4.63
CA ASP A 47 -16.61 0.95 3.53
C ASP A 47 -16.34 1.66 2.18
N TRP A 48 -16.12 0.87 1.12
CA TRP A 48 -15.90 1.37 -0.24
C TRP A 48 -17.04 2.27 -0.76
N ASN A 49 -18.30 1.90 -0.51
CA ASN A 49 -19.46 2.68 -0.96
C ASN A 49 -19.47 4.08 -0.33
N SER A 50 -19.19 4.16 0.96
CA SER A 50 -19.09 5.42 1.69
C SER A 50 -17.88 6.22 1.26
N TYR A 51 -16.77 5.55 0.94
CA TYR A 51 -15.55 6.18 0.42
C TYR A 51 -15.76 6.80 -0.96
N LEU A 52 -16.33 6.07 -1.91
CA LEU A 52 -16.55 6.58 -3.28
C LEU A 52 -17.59 7.71 -3.30
N LYS A 53 -18.59 7.67 -2.42
CA LYS A 53 -19.52 8.79 -2.19
C LYS A 53 -18.81 10.00 -1.60
N TRP A 54 -18.01 9.79 -0.54
CA TRP A 54 -17.20 10.84 0.07
C TRP A 54 -16.27 11.47 -0.97
N ARG A 55 -15.72 10.63 -1.84
CA ARG A 55 -14.83 11.06 -2.90
C ARG A 55 -15.54 11.65 -4.13
N LYS A 56 -16.82 12.00 -4.01
CA LYS A 56 -17.65 12.59 -5.07
C LYS A 56 -17.40 11.96 -6.44
N ALA A 57 -17.33 10.64 -6.45
CA ALA A 57 -17.20 9.87 -7.67
C ALA A 57 -18.51 9.12 -8.02
N PRO A 58 -19.68 9.79 -8.00
CA PRO A 58 -20.98 9.12 -8.13
C PRO A 58 -21.16 8.46 -9.50
N GLN A 59 -20.51 8.96 -10.55
CA GLN A 59 -20.54 8.36 -11.89
C GLN A 59 -19.85 6.99 -11.94
N PHE A 60 -18.81 6.77 -11.11
CA PHE A 60 -18.11 5.48 -11.06
C PHE A 60 -18.90 4.45 -10.28
N ASN A 61 -19.67 4.86 -9.26
CA ASN A 61 -20.53 3.96 -8.50
C ASN A 61 -21.60 3.25 -9.34
N GLN A 62 -21.92 3.78 -10.53
CA GLN A 62 -22.87 3.16 -11.46
C GLN A 62 -22.20 2.13 -12.39
N LEU A 63 -20.86 2.05 -12.41
CA LEU A 63 -20.07 1.18 -13.27
C LEU A 63 -19.28 0.16 -12.43
N ASP A 64 -19.90 -0.98 -12.13
CA ASP A 64 -19.31 -2.02 -11.25
C ASP A 64 -17.88 -2.42 -11.65
N ALA A 65 -17.63 -2.60 -12.95
CA ALA A 65 -16.30 -2.94 -13.47
C ALA A 65 -15.24 -1.87 -13.13
N LEU A 66 -15.60 -0.59 -13.22
CA LEU A 66 -14.68 0.51 -12.91
C LEU A 66 -14.44 0.62 -11.41
N CYS A 67 -15.48 0.41 -10.58
CA CYS A 67 -15.33 0.30 -9.14
C CYS A 67 -14.30 -0.78 -8.76
N ARG A 68 -14.36 -1.96 -9.38
CA ARG A 68 -13.40 -3.05 -9.13
C ARG A 68 -11.97 -2.62 -9.41
N VAL A 69 -11.70 -1.98 -10.56
CA VAL A 69 -10.36 -1.46 -10.90
C VAL A 69 -9.88 -0.40 -9.90
N ILE A 70 -10.78 0.52 -9.51
CA ILE A 70 -10.48 1.57 -8.51
C ILE A 70 -10.14 0.94 -7.16
N THR A 71 -10.96 0.00 -6.66
CA THR A 71 -10.70 -0.65 -5.38
C THR A 71 -9.41 -1.44 -5.40
N ASN A 72 -9.06 -2.09 -6.52
CA ASN A 72 -7.81 -2.83 -6.64
C ASN A 72 -6.57 -1.94 -6.46
N THR A 73 -6.63 -0.72 -7.00
CA THR A 73 -5.53 0.25 -6.95
C THR A 73 -5.49 1.00 -5.62
N LEU A 74 -6.64 1.42 -5.10
CA LEU A 74 -6.75 2.19 -3.85
C LEU A 74 -6.72 1.30 -2.60
N SER A 75 -6.82 -0.03 -2.77
CA SER A 75 -6.69 -0.98 -1.67
C SER A 75 -5.40 -0.77 -0.90
N LEU A 76 -4.27 -0.53 -1.59
CA LEU A 76 -2.97 -0.33 -0.94
C LEU A 76 -2.97 0.91 -0.02
N PRO A 77 -3.16 2.15 -0.52
CA PRO A 77 -3.12 3.34 0.33
C PRO A 77 -4.18 3.34 1.44
N LEU A 78 -5.40 2.85 1.18
CA LEU A 78 -6.45 2.82 2.21
C LEU A 78 -6.20 1.75 3.28
N THR A 79 -5.57 0.64 2.92
CA THR A 79 -5.11 -0.35 3.90
C THR A 79 -4.08 0.26 4.85
N ILE A 80 -3.09 0.98 4.30
CA ILE A 80 -2.06 1.71 5.08
C ILE A 80 -2.70 2.73 6.01
N LEU A 81 -3.57 3.60 5.49
CA LEU A 81 -4.24 4.62 6.28
C LEU A 81 -5.08 4.01 7.42
N SER A 82 -5.76 2.89 7.15
CA SER A 82 -6.55 2.22 8.18
C SER A 82 -5.71 1.60 9.29
N ALA A 83 -4.47 1.24 8.99
CA ALA A 83 -3.51 0.78 9.98
C ALA A 83 -2.92 1.96 10.77
N LEU A 84 -2.59 3.06 10.09
CA LEU A 84 -2.16 4.31 10.72
C LEU A 84 -3.20 4.81 11.75
N GLU A 85 -4.51 4.79 11.43
CA GLU A 85 -5.60 5.11 12.37
C GLU A 85 -5.68 4.17 13.57
N ARG A 86 -5.08 2.97 13.48
CA ARG A 86 -5.04 2.00 14.58
C ARG A 86 -3.83 2.20 15.50
N PHE A 87 -2.69 2.63 14.95
CA PHE A 87 -1.44 2.79 15.68
C PHE A 87 -1.25 4.19 16.28
N TYR A 88 -1.88 5.20 15.69
CA TYR A 88 -1.68 6.60 16.05
C TYR A 88 -3.01 7.27 16.36
N SER A 89 -3.01 8.17 17.35
CA SER A 89 -4.14 9.05 17.59
C SER A 89 -4.29 10.04 16.42
N ARG A 90 -5.47 10.64 16.29
CA ARG A 90 -5.72 11.66 15.25
C ARG A 90 -4.81 12.87 15.41
N SER A 91 -4.43 13.26 16.63
CA SER A 91 -3.51 14.39 16.83
C SER A 91 -2.10 14.05 16.35
N GLN A 92 -1.63 12.82 16.58
CA GLN A 92 -0.35 12.34 16.07
C GLN A 92 -0.33 12.29 14.54
N LEU A 93 -1.37 11.72 13.92
CA LEU A 93 -1.47 11.68 12.46
C LEU A 93 -1.50 13.09 11.83
N ARG A 94 -2.11 14.06 12.51
CA ARG A 94 -2.10 15.47 12.07
C ARG A 94 -0.76 16.16 12.26
N SER A 95 0.06 15.72 13.21
CA SER A 95 1.38 16.32 13.41
C SER A 95 2.42 15.88 12.40
N PHE A 96 2.16 14.82 11.62
CA PHE A 96 3.11 14.35 10.60
C PHE A 96 3.18 15.33 9.43
N ASP A 97 4.38 15.85 9.21
CA ASP A 97 4.79 16.59 8.02
C ASP A 97 5.69 15.75 7.09
N ASP A 98 6.33 14.70 7.62
CA ASP A 98 7.00 13.63 6.90
C ASP A 98 6.36 12.27 7.26
N LEU A 99 6.15 11.42 6.25
CA LEU A 99 5.68 10.06 6.45
C LEU A 99 6.52 9.09 5.62
N VAL A 100 7.17 8.16 6.30
CA VAL A 100 7.97 7.07 5.76
C VAL A 100 7.18 5.77 5.89
N VAL A 101 6.96 5.12 4.74
CA VAL A 101 6.32 3.82 4.63
C VAL A 101 7.31 2.83 4.06
N HIS A 102 7.58 1.76 4.80
CA HIS A 102 8.34 0.61 4.28
C HIS A 102 7.37 -0.41 3.67
N PHE A 103 7.66 -0.84 2.45
CA PHE A 103 6.98 -1.95 1.79
C PHE A 103 7.95 -3.13 1.77
N ILE A 104 7.68 -4.18 2.53
CA ILE A 104 8.52 -5.38 2.58
C ILE A 104 7.97 -6.44 1.65
N GLY A 105 8.87 -7.18 1.00
CA GLY A 105 8.47 -8.13 -0.04
C GLY A 105 7.92 -7.45 -1.27
N ALA A 106 8.31 -6.18 -1.48
CA ALA A 106 7.81 -5.38 -2.58
C ALA A 106 8.25 -5.96 -3.92
N GLY A 107 7.32 -5.99 -4.87
CA GLY A 107 7.53 -6.45 -6.23
C GLY A 107 6.81 -5.56 -7.24
N LYS A 108 6.39 -6.15 -8.36
CA LYS A 108 5.72 -5.41 -9.44
C LYS A 108 4.39 -4.81 -9.01
N TYR A 109 3.69 -5.43 -8.05
CA TYR A 109 2.38 -4.99 -7.59
C TYR A 109 2.45 -3.61 -6.93
N GLU A 110 3.38 -3.42 -5.98
CA GLU A 110 3.59 -2.14 -5.29
C GLU A 110 4.17 -1.08 -6.23
N VAL A 111 5.14 -1.46 -7.08
CA VAL A 111 5.77 -0.53 -8.05
C VAL A 111 4.73 0.02 -9.03
N SER A 112 3.81 -0.81 -9.51
CA SER A 112 2.75 -0.38 -10.43
C SER A 112 1.73 0.55 -9.76
N ALA A 113 1.66 0.54 -8.44
CA ALA A 113 0.74 1.35 -7.64
C ALA A 113 1.35 2.66 -7.13
N LEU A 114 2.60 3.01 -7.46
CA LEU A 114 3.30 4.19 -6.92
C LEU A 114 2.47 5.50 -7.01
N MET A 115 1.75 5.68 -8.11
CA MET A 115 0.91 6.87 -8.31
C MET A 115 -0.32 6.91 -7.41
N SER A 116 -0.84 5.78 -6.93
CA SER A 116 -2.03 5.74 -6.06
C SER A 116 -1.75 6.22 -4.63
N PHE A 117 -0.49 6.16 -4.18
CA PHE A 117 -0.12 6.58 -2.82
C PHE A 117 -0.24 8.09 -2.55
N GLU A 118 -0.51 8.94 -3.56
CA GLU A 118 -0.92 10.34 -3.32
C GLU A 118 -2.19 10.40 -2.47
N GLU A 119 -2.99 9.35 -2.51
CA GLU A 119 -4.22 9.30 -1.73
C GLU A 119 -3.96 9.38 -0.22
N ILE A 120 -2.82 8.87 0.25
CA ILE A 120 -2.38 9.06 1.64
C ILE A 120 -2.24 10.55 1.96
N MET A 121 -1.66 11.32 1.05
CA MET A 121 -1.47 12.76 1.17
C MET A 121 -2.78 13.53 1.03
N HIS A 122 -3.73 13.06 0.22
CA HIS A 122 -5.07 13.66 0.13
C HIS A 122 -5.92 13.40 1.37
N ILE A 123 -5.62 12.36 2.14
CA ILE A 123 -6.32 12.03 3.39
C ILE A 123 -5.62 12.68 4.59
N LEU A 124 -4.29 12.71 4.59
CA LEU A 124 -3.44 13.36 5.60
C LEU A 124 -2.77 14.61 5.00
N PRO A 125 -3.41 15.80 5.08
CA PRO A 125 -3.03 17.00 4.31
C PRO A 125 -1.74 17.66 4.79
N ASN A 126 -1.35 17.41 6.05
CA ASN A 126 -0.20 18.06 6.67
C ASN A 126 1.12 17.44 6.20
N ILE A 127 1.08 16.20 5.69
CA ILE A 127 2.24 15.52 5.11
C ILE A 127 2.76 16.35 3.93
N LYS A 128 3.96 16.91 4.07
CA LYS A 128 4.70 17.59 3.02
C LYS A 128 5.55 16.62 2.22
N THR A 129 6.06 15.58 2.85
CA THR A 129 6.89 14.57 2.21
C THR A 129 6.35 13.18 2.53
N LEU A 130 6.04 12.41 1.48
CA LEU A 130 5.74 10.98 1.60
C LEU A 130 6.89 10.18 0.99
N GLN A 131 7.57 9.39 1.80
CA GLN A 131 8.69 8.54 1.41
C GLN A 131 8.20 7.09 1.34
N LEU A 132 8.29 6.50 0.15
CA LEU A 132 7.90 5.12 -0.14
C LEU A 132 9.17 4.30 -0.32
N ILE A 133 9.55 3.53 0.70
CA ILE A 133 10.75 2.68 0.62
C ILE A 133 10.29 1.26 0.31
N LEU A 134 10.51 0.82 -0.93
CA LEU A 134 10.16 -0.51 -1.38
C LEU A 134 11.37 -1.43 -1.23
N ILE A 135 11.22 -2.48 -0.44
CA ILE A 135 12.26 -3.45 -0.10
C ILE A 135 11.79 -4.85 -0.52
N GLY A 136 12.54 -5.50 -1.40
CA GLY A 136 12.19 -6.85 -1.85
C GLY A 136 13.19 -7.41 -2.84
N ILE A 137 13.51 -8.69 -2.68
CA ILE A 137 14.49 -9.43 -3.52
C ILE A 137 14.07 -9.53 -4.99
N GLU A 138 12.79 -9.32 -5.31
CA GLU A 138 12.26 -9.35 -6.68
C GLU A 138 12.42 -8.00 -7.42
N LEU A 139 12.87 -6.95 -6.73
CA LEU A 139 13.07 -5.65 -7.35
C LEU A 139 14.28 -5.69 -8.30
N PRO A 140 14.20 -5.02 -9.47
CA PRO A 140 15.20 -5.19 -10.52
C PRO A 140 16.55 -4.51 -10.21
N SER A 141 16.54 -3.40 -9.47
CA SER A 141 17.74 -2.62 -9.18
C SER A 141 17.52 -1.65 -8.02
N LYS A 142 18.61 -1.22 -7.38
CA LYS A 142 18.60 -0.20 -6.34
C LYS A 142 18.34 1.18 -6.96
N ILE A 143 17.35 1.89 -6.41
CA ILE A 143 16.99 3.26 -6.80
C ILE A 143 16.82 4.06 -5.51
N ILE A 144 17.36 5.28 -5.44
CA ILE A 144 17.30 6.10 -4.23
C ILE A 144 16.69 7.45 -4.55
N GLY A 145 15.65 7.82 -3.81
CA GLY A 145 15.21 9.21 -3.70
C GLY A 145 14.56 9.79 -4.97
N VAL A 146 13.91 8.98 -5.80
CA VAL A 146 13.28 9.47 -7.03
C VAL A 146 11.96 10.15 -6.71
N SER A 147 11.81 11.39 -7.15
CA SER A 147 10.56 12.15 -6.98
C SER A 147 9.50 11.71 -7.98
N LEU A 148 8.30 11.44 -7.48
CA LEU A 148 7.11 11.18 -8.29
C LEU A 148 6.38 12.49 -8.58
N GLN A 149 5.73 12.57 -9.75
CA GLN A 149 4.85 13.68 -10.05
C GLN A 149 3.66 13.70 -9.07
N CYS A 150 3.28 14.88 -8.60
CA CYS A 150 2.08 15.09 -7.79
C CYS A 150 1.01 15.81 -8.63
N CYS A 151 -0.25 15.73 -8.19
CA CYS A 151 -1.31 16.54 -8.76
C CYS A 151 -1.01 18.05 -8.63
N PRO A 152 -1.67 18.91 -9.42
CA PRO A 152 -1.44 20.36 -9.39
C PRO A 152 -1.58 20.97 -7.98
N ARG A 153 -2.53 20.48 -7.18
CA ARG A 153 -2.75 20.95 -5.81
C ARG A 153 -1.60 20.60 -4.87
N CYS A 154 -1.17 19.33 -4.85
CA CYS A 154 -0.05 18.90 -4.02
C CYS A 154 1.24 19.61 -4.44
N THR A 155 1.44 19.82 -5.75
CA THR A 155 2.56 20.60 -6.29
C THR A 155 2.51 22.05 -5.82
N LYS A 156 1.36 22.74 -5.94
CA LYS A 156 1.17 24.13 -5.45
C LYS A 156 1.38 24.26 -3.95
N ALA A 157 1.03 23.22 -3.18
CA ALA A 157 1.25 23.16 -1.74
C ALA A 157 2.68 22.74 -1.34
N ASN A 158 3.62 22.67 -2.31
CA ASN A 158 5.01 22.25 -2.15
C ASN A 158 5.15 20.88 -1.45
N ARG A 159 4.29 19.93 -1.83
CA ARG A 159 4.30 18.58 -1.30
C ARG A 159 4.93 17.62 -2.30
N LYS A 160 5.71 16.67 -1.80
CA LYS A 160 6.48 15.73 -2.62
C LYS A 160 6.24 14.28 -2.21
N ARG A 161 6.25 13.40 -3.22
CA ARG A 161 6.33 11.95 -3.05
C ARG A 161 7.66 11.48 -3.58
N ILE A 162 8.34 10.67 -2.80
CA ILE A 162 9.66 10.16 -3.11
C ILE A 162 9.60 8.65 -2.95
N TYR A 163 10.19 7.90 -3.87
CA TYR A 163 10.34 6.47 -3.71
C TYR A 163 11.80 6.02 -3.84
N SER A 164 12.10 4.93 -3.15
CA SER A 164 13.36 4.19 -3.23
C SER A 164 13.07 2.70 -3.42
N LEU A 165 13.92 2.01 -4.16
CA LEU A 165 13.89 0.56 -4.36
C LEU A 165 15.16 -0.05 -3.76
N HIS A 166 15.00 -1.07 -2.93
CA HIS A 166 16.09 -1.82 -2.31
C HIS A 166 15.93 -3.31 -2.65
N PRO A 167 16.70 -3.85 -3.62
CA PRO A 167 16.57 -5.22 -4.10
C PRO A 167 17.22 -6.24 -3.15
N VAL A 168 16.81 -6.21 -1.89
CA VAL A 168 17.36 -7.03 -0.79
C VAL A 168 16.21 -7.49 0.11
N SER A 169 16.48 -8.41 1.03
CA SER A 169 15.54 -8.76 2.10
C SER A 169 15.42 -7.60 3.11
N TYR A 170 14.39 -7.64 3.96
CA TYR A 170 14.20 -6.58 4.94
C TYR A 170 15.23 -6.61 6.07
N ASP A 171 15.72 -7.79 6.46
CA ASP A 171 16.80 -7.94 7.43
C ASP A 171 18.16 -7.44 6.91
N GLU A 172 18.43 -7.55 5.61
CA GLU A 172 19.60 -6.91 5.00
C GLU A 172 19.47 -5.39 4.95
N TYR A 173 18.29 -4.88 4.56
CA TYR A 173 18.02 -3.44 4.53
C TYR A 173 18.07 -2.80 5.92
N SER A 174 17.59 -3.51 6.95
CA SER A 174 17.43 -2.97 8.31
C SER A 174 18.75 -2.65 9.03
N VAL A 175 19.86 -3.22 8.55
CA VAL A 175 21.22 -2.98 9.05
C VAL A 175 22.07 -2.14 8.08
N SER A 176 21.49 -1.67 6.98
CA SER A 176 22.18 -0.86 5.98
C SER A 176 22.24 0.62 6.37
N ASP A 177 23.20 1.35 5.79
CA ASP A 177 23.32 2.81 5.98
C ASP A 177 22.14 3.61 5.41
N ASP A 178 21.31 2.99 4.56
CA ASP A 178 20.11 3.61 3.99
C ASP A 178 18.90 3.49 4.91
N PHE A 179 18.99 2.74 6.03
CA PHE A 179 17.84 2.51 6.90
C PHE A 179 17.34 3.81 7.53
N ILE A 180 16.11 4.15 7.20
CA ILE A 180 15.34 5.18 7.88
C ILE A 180 14.23 4.55 8.70
N THR A 181 13.89 5.13 9.84
CA THR A 181 12.83 4.56 10.70
C THR A 181 11.45 4.86 10.09
N PRO A 182 10.62 3.83 9.82
CA PRO A 182 9.30 4.03 9.24
C PRO A 182 8.26 4.38 10.30
N GLN A 183 7.21 5.14 9.93
CA GLN A 183 6.01 5.23 10.75
C GLN A 183 5.15 3.96 10.63
N ILE A 184 5.28 3.23 9.52
CA ILE A 184 4.59 1.95 9.33
C ILE A 184 5.35 1.06 8.33
N VAL A 185 5.38 -0.23 8.63
CA VAL A 185 5.86 -1.29 7.75
C VAL A 185 4.67 -2.05 7.19
N VAL A 186 4.70 -2.34 5.90
CA VAL A 186 3.58 -2.94 5.16
C VAL A 186 4.11 -4.10 4.33
N GLY A 187 3.48 -5.26 4.42
CA GLY A 187 3.67 -6.36 3.46
C GLY A 187 2.34 -6.72 2.83
N PHE A 188 2.22 -6.56 1.52
CA PHE A 188 0.99 -6.90 0.81
C PHE A 188 1.02 -8.35 0.34
N ASN A 189 -0.04 -9.08 0.65
CA ASN A 189 -0.27 -10.48 0.28
C ASN A 189 0.98 -11.35 0.52
N THR A 190 1.51 -11.25 1.74
CA THR A 190 2.80 -11.83 2.12
C THR A 190 2.61 -13.13 2.88
N ASP A 191 3.40 -14.13 2.53
CA ASP A 191 3.43 -15.45 3.17
C ASP A 191 4.50 -15.48 4.27
N LEU A 192 4.24 -14.79 5.39
CA LEU A 192 5.18 -14.65 6.51
C LEU A 192 5.55 -15.98 7.18
N TYR A 193 4.78 -17.04 6.94
CA TYR A 193 5.05 -18.37 7.45
C TYR A 193 6.24 -19.05 6.74
N GLU A 194 6.76 -18.48 5.64
CA GLU A 194 8.01 -18.95 5.06
C GLU A 194 9.22 -18.62 5.97
N GLU A 195 10.17 -19.55 6.06
CA GLU A 195 11.34 -19.42 6.95
C GLU A 195 12.20 -18.18 6.64
N SER A 196 12.22 -17.75 5.39
CA SER A 196 12.91 -16.54 4.90
C SER A 196 12.47 -15.26 5.61
N TRP A 197 11.24 -15.19 6.13
CA TRP A 197 10.72 -14.00 6.81
C TRP A 197 11.12 -13.91 8.27
N LYS A 198 11.60 -14.99 8.89
CA LYS A 198 11.81 -15.06 10.34
C LYS A 198 12.70 -13.94 10.87
N SER A 199 13.88 -13.77 10.28
CA SER A 199 14.85 -12.72 10.67
C SER A 199 14.24 -11.32 10.55
N SER A 200 13.56 -11.06 9.43
CA SER A 200 12.88 -9.79 9.18
C SER A 200 11.78 -9.51 10.22
N VAL A 201 10.95 -10.51 10.55
CA VAL A 201 9.85 -10.37 11.52
C VAL A 201 10.38 -10.21 12.95
N GLU A 202 11.43 -10.94 13.33
CA GLU A 202 12.09 -10.79 14.63
C GLU A 202 12.59 -9.35 14.82
N PHE A 203 13.23 -8.76 13.80
CA PHE A 203 13.64 -7.36 13.82
C PHE A 203 12.45 -6.40 14.00
N LEU A 204 11.35 -6.61 13.27
CA LEU A 204 10.15 -5.77 13.37
C LEU A 204 9.55 -5.79 14.79
N ILE A 205 9.54 -6.96 15.42
CA ILE A 205 9.06 -7.15 16.79
C ILE A 205 10.00 -6.47 17.78
N GLU A 206 11.32 -6.69 17.66
CA GLU A 206 12.33 -6.12 18.57
C GLU A 206 12.34 -4.59 18.52
N LYS A 207 12.22 -4.00 17.33
CA LYS A 207 12.16 -2.54 17.14
C LYS A 207 10.79 -1.93 17.39
N GLU A 208 9.81 -2.74 17.78
CA GLU A 208 8.42 -2.32 18.00
C GLU A 208 7.82 -1.51 16.84
N LEU A 209 8.19 -1.88 15.61
CA LEU A 209 7.73 -1.16 14.43
C LEU A 209 6.23 -1.46 14.19
N PRO A 210 5.39 -0.44 13.93
CA PRO A 210 4.00 -0.65 13.57
C PRO A 210 3.92 -1.39 12.23
N CYS A 211 3.30 -2.57 12.20
CA CYS A 211 3.24 -3.40 11.01
C CYS A 211 1.81 -3.73 10.61
N ILE A 212 1.53 -3.72 9.30
CA ILE A 212 0.34 -4.32 8.72
C ILE A 212 0.73 -5.29 7.60
N PHE A 213 0.18 -6.48 7.66
CA PHE A 213 0.33 -7.50 6.63
C PHE A 213 -1.02 -7.84 6.04
N THR A 214 -1.07 -8.13 4.75
CA THR A 214 -2.27 -8.66 4.09
C THR A 214 -2.05 -10.04 3.51
N SER A 215 -3.15 -10.74 3.25
CA SER A 215 -3.17 -12.10 2.65
C SER A 215 -4.34 -12.21 1.68
N TYR A 216 -4.24 -13.11 0.72
CA TYR A 216 -5.31 -13.41 -0.23
C TYR A 216 -6.45 -14.19 0.42
N SER A 217 -6.09 -15.08 1.35
CA SER A 217 -7.04 -15.99 1.99
C SER A 217 -7.01 -15.92 3.52
N LYS A 218 -8.08 -16.43 4.13
CA LYS A 218 -8.16 -16.56 5.60
C LYS A 218 -7.11 -17.54 6.12
N ASP A 219 -6.81 -18.58 5.35
CA ASP A 219 -5.90 -19.64 5.75
C ASP A 219 -4.46 -19.14 5.78
N GLU A 220 -4.01 -18.43 4.75
CA GLU A 220 -2.72 -17.70 4.77
C GLU A 220 -2.66 -16.74 5.97
N ALA A 221 -3.71 -15.94 6.19
CA ALA A 221 -3.74 -15.00 7.31
C ALA A 221 -3.63 -15.72 8.67
N ASN A 222 -4.25 -16.89 8.82
CA ASN A 222 -4.15 -17.71 10.03
C ASN A 222 -2.74 -18.31 10.20
N GLN A 223 -2.11 -18.75 9.12
CA GLN A 223 -0.73 -19.25 9.14
C GLN A 223 0.25 -18.14 9.53
N ASN A 224 0.08 -16.94 8.94
CA ASN A 224 0.82 -15.74 9.32
C ASN A 224 0.66 -15.42 10.81
N VAL A 225 -0.57 -15.43 11.33
CA VAL A 225 -0.84 -15.20 12.76
C VAL A 225 -0.18 -16.27 13.63
N LYS A 226 -0.17 -17.53 13.21
CA LYS A 226 0.48 -18.62 13.94
C LYS A 226 1.99 -18.37 14.04
N MET A 227 2.65 -18.11 12.91
CA MET A 227 4.08 -17.78 12.88
C MET A 227 4.41 -16.55 13.76
N LEU A 228 3.59 -15.50 13.70
CA LEU A 228 3.76 -14.30 14.53
C LEU A 228 3.64 -14.62 16.03
N LYS A 229 2.73 -15.52 16.43
CA LYS A 229 2.61 -15.99 17.82
C LYS A 229 3.83 -16.80 18.25
N ASP A 230 4.34 -17.66 17.37
CA ASP A 230 5.53 -18.47 17.65
C ASP A 230 6.76 -17.56 17.90
N LEU A 231 6.80 -16.37 17.27
CA LEU A 231 7.79 -15.32 17.51
C LEU A 231 7.45 -14.35 18.66
N SER A 232 6.40 -14.65 19.44
CA SER A 232 5.94 -13.80 20.55
C SER A 232 5.56 -12.37 20.14
N ALA A 233 5.04 -12.16 18.94
CA ALA A 233 4.57 -10.85 18.50
C ALA A 233 3.32 -10.41 19.28
N ASN A 234 3.26 -9.13 19.64
CA ASN A 234 2.03 -8.50 20.14
C ASN A 234 1.09 -8.18 18.98
N ILE A 235 0.15 -9.10 18.74
CA ILE A 235 -0.84 -9.01 17.66
C ILE A 235 -2.02 -8.13 18.11
N ILE A 236 -2.14 -6.94 17.52
CA ILE A 236 -3.24 -5.99 17.78
C ILE A 236 -4.52 -6.42 17.06
N VAL A 237 -4.37 -6.97 15.85
CA VAL A 237 -5.46 -7.51 15.04
C VAL A 237 -4.96 -8.80 14.42
N GLY A 238 -5.59 -9.93 14.76
CA GLY A 238 -5.31 -11.21 14.10
C GLY A 238 -5.88 -11.27 12.68
N ALA A 239 -6.06 -12.48 12.13
CA ALA A 239 -6.58 -12.70 10.79
C ALA A 239 -8.01 -12.16 10.67
N LYS A 240 -8.15 -10.96 10.11
CA LYS A 240 -9.43 -10.25 9.96
C LYS A 240 -9.59 -9.75 8.54
N GLU A 241 -10.82 -9.80 8.03
CA GLU A 241 -11.13 -9.21 6.73
C GLU A 241 -10.71 -7.73 6.70
N ASN A 242 -10.06 -7.37 5.60
CA ASN A 242 -9.68 -6.00 5.31
C ASN A 242 -10.84 -5.32 4.59
N LYS A 243 -11.47 -4.36 5.26
CA LYS A 243 -12.56 -3.56 4.65
C LYS A 243 -12.14 -2.79 3.39
N TRP A 244 -10.83 -2.61 3.18
CA TRP A 244 -10.24 -1.98 2.00
C TRP A 244 -9.59 -2.99 1.05
N GLY A 245 -9.88 -4.29 1.19
CA GLY A 245 -9.49 -5.28 0.20
C GLY A 245 -10.10 -4.97 -1.17
N SER A 246 -9.41 -5.40 -2.23
CA SER A 246 -9.90 -5.25 -3.60
C SER A 246 -11.21 -5.99 -3.79
N THR A 247 -12.15 -5.41 -4.54
CA THR A 247 -13.36 -6.11 -5.00
C THR A 247 -13.19 -6.69 -6.41
N MET A 248 -12.01 -6.54 -7.00
CA MET A 248 -11.66 -7.12 -8.30
C MET A 248 -11.29 -8.60 -8.13
N PRO A 249 -12.06 -9.54 -8.71
CA PRO A 249 -11.71 -10.95 -8.66
C PRO A 249 -10.51 -11.22 -9.56
N LEU A 250 -9.56 -12.01 -9.05
CA LEU A 250 -8.43 -12.55 -9.79
C LEU A 250 -8.62 -14.06 -9.95
N VAL A 251 -8.38 -14.57 -11.15
CA VAL A 251 -8.51 -16.01 -11.44
C VAL A 251 -7.36 -16.74 -10.76
N GLU A 252 -7.67 -17.79 -10.00
CA GLU A 252 -6.68 -18.72 -9.46
C GLU A 252 -5.96 -19.42 -10.63
N PRO A 253 -4.63 -19.27 -10.80
CA PRO A 253 -3.92 -19.84 -11.95
C PRO A 253 -4.11 -21.35 -12.15
N GLN A 254 -4.42 -22.10 -11.10
CA GLN A 254 -4.54 -23.57 -11.15
C GLN A 254 -5.99 -24.08 -11.11
N GLU A 255 -6.98 -23.20 -11.01
CA GLU A 255 -8.38 -23.60 -10.82
C GLU A 255 -9.33 -22.76 -11.69
N THR A 256 -10.30 -23.41 -12.34
CA THR A 256 -11.13 -22.77 -13.36
C THR A 256 -12.34 -22.00 -12.81
N ASP A 257 -12.71 -22.22 -11.55
CA ASP A 257 -13.90 -21.67 -10.89
C ASP A 257 -13.59 -21.02 -9.53
N LYS A 258 -12.30 -20.82 -9.22
CA LYS A 258 -11.88 -20.12 -8.01
C LYS A 258 -11.29 -18.76 -8.32
N PHE A 259 -11.64 -17.82 -7.45
CA PHE A 259 -11.15 -16.46 -7.49
C PHE A 259 -10.57 -16.09 -6.14
N TYR A 260 -9.53 -15.26 -6.17
CA TYR A 260 -8.98 -14.61 -4.99
C TYR A 260 -9.00 -13.09 -5.18
N TYR A 261 -8.72 -12.37 -4.09
CA TYR A 261 -8.79 -10.91 -4.05
C TYR A 261 -7.54 -10.37 -3.39
N ASN A 262 -6.95 -9.34 -4.00
CA ASN A 262 -5.82 -8.64 -3.40
C ASN A 262 -6.21 -8.03 -2.05
N ASN A 263 -5.33 -8.19 -1.06
CA ASN A 263 -5.40 -7.56 0.26
C ASN A 263 -6.67 -7.91 1.04
N TYR A 264 -7.16 -9.15 0.91
CA TYR A 264 -8.48 -9.52 1.41
C TYR A 264 -8.54 -9.68 2.93
N TYR A 265 -7.50 -10.24 3.52
CA TYR A 265 -7.30 -10.28 4.97
C TYR A 265 -6.17 -9.36 5.40
N ARG A 266 -6.20 -8.93 6.66
CA ARG A 266 -5.13 -8.16 7.27
C ARG A 266 -4.82 -8.63 8.69
N THR A 267 -3.57 -8.43 9.09
CA THR A 267 -3.03 -8.69 10.42
C THR A 267 -2.20 -7.49 10.84
N LEU A 268 -2.36 -7.02 12.08
CA LEU A 268 -1.60 -5.89 12.64
C LEU A 268 -0.86 -6.35 13.90
N LEU A 269 0.41 -5.95 14.02
CA LEU A 269 1.22 -6.17 15.22
C LEU A 269 2.05 -4.93 15.55
N LYS A 270 2.52 -4.87 16.79
CA LYS A 270 3.56 -3.92 17.21
C LYS A 270 4.22 -4.40 18.50
N GLY A 271 5.53 -4.66 18.42
CA GLY A 271 6.31 -5.08 19.57
C GLY A 271 6.08 -6.53 19.98
N LYS A 272 6.65 -6.89 21.13
CA LYS A 272 6.58 -8.22 21.73
C LYS A 272 5.39 -8.32 22.70
N ALA A 273 4.75 -9.49 22.74
CA ALA A 273 3.62 -9.81 23.62
C ALA A 273 4.02 -9.93 25.09
#